data_AF-A0A554L7P4-F1
#
_entry.id   AF-A0A554L7P4-F1
#
_cell.length_a   1.000
_cell.length_b   1.000
_cell.length_c   1.000
_cell.angle_alpha   90.00
_cell.angle_beta   90.00
_cell.angle_gamma   90.00
#
_symmetry.space_group_name_H-M   'P 1'
#
loop_
_entity.id
_entity.type
_entity.pdbx_description
1 polymer ?
#
loop_
_entity_poly.entity_id
_entity_poly.type
_entity_poly.pdbx_seq_one_letter_code
_entity_poly.pdbx_strand_id
1 'polypeptide(L)'
;MTIFELAELIDADLVVTKTDENGYYAKFEHGELTDGSILMSECGRGRSPNGAIREYIQKIRGQRLVIDAYKETRREFVIPVTLVYKPWTRRESTPFMKARSV
;
A
#
# COMPACT_ATOMS: atom_id res chain seq x y z
N MET A 1 9.29 4.90 9.98
CA MET A 1 8.78 3.71 9.28
C MET A 1 8.45 4.11 7.85
N THR A 2 9.06 3.45 6.88
CA THR A 2 8.72 3.59 5.46
C THR A 2 7.55 2.67 5.10
N ILE A 3 6.86 2.93 3.98
CA ILE A 3 5.81 2.01 3.50
C ILE A 3 6.33 0.61 3.18
N PHE A 4 7.60 0.46 2.83
CA PHE A 4 8.21 -0.83 2.54
C PHE A 4 8.51 -1.61 3.83
N GLU A 5 9.06 -0.94 4.85
CA GLU A 5 9.22 -1.52 6.18
C GLU A 5 7.86 -1.94 6.77
N LEU A 6 6.82 -1.14 6.53
CA LEU A 6 5.45 -1.49 6.93
C LEU A 6 4.97 -2.75 6.20
N ALA A 7 5.18 -2.84 4.88
CA ALA A 7 4.80 -3.99 4.06
C ALA A 7 5.41 -5.29 4.59
N GLU A 8 6.69 -5.26 4.93
CA GLU A 8 7.41 -6.38 5.55
C GLU A 8 6.85 -6.71 6.93
N LEU A 9 6.61 -5.70 7.78
CA LEU A 9 6.12 -5.89 9.14
C LEU A 9 4.74 -6.54 9.18
N ILE A 10 3.85 -6.17 8.26
CA ILE A 10 2.47 -6.70 8.22
C ILE A 10 2.34 -7.91 7.30
N ASP A 11 3.42 -8.35 6.66
CA ASP A 11 3.45 -9.43 5.67
C ASP A 11 2.34 -9.21 4.60
N ALA A 12 2.44 -8.09 3.89
CA ALA A 12 1.53 -7.72 2.81
C ALA A 12 2.29 -7.14 1.62
N ASP A 13 1.80 -7.42 0.42
CA ASP A 13 2.40 -6.94 -0.82
C ASP A 13 1.91 -5.52 -1.16
N LEU A 14 2.82 -4.55 -1.27
CA LEU A 14 2.52 -3.24 -1.87
C LEU A 14 2.55 -3.38 -3.39
N VAL A 15 1.38 -3.36 -4.02
CA VAL A 15 1.23 -3.52 -5.46
C VAL A 15 1.09 -2.15 -6.12
N VAL A 16 1.85 -1.95 -7.21
CA VAL A 16 1.69 -0.80 -8.10
C VAL A 16 1.32 -1.29 -9.50
N THR A 17 0.16 -0.87 -9.98
CA THR A 17 -0.38 -1.28 -11.29
C THR A 17 -0.43 -0.07 -12.20
N LYS A 18 0.07 -0.22 -13.44
CA LYS A 18 -0.09 0.78 -14.50
C LYS A 18 -1.49 0.67 -15.09
N THR A 19 -2.15 1.80 -15.34
CA THR A 19 -3.43 1.88 -16.05
C THR A 19 -3.21 2.22 -17.53
N ASP A 20 -4.22 1.94 -18.34
CA ASP A 20 -4.31 2.31 -19.76
C ASP A 20 -4.25 3.84 -19.98
N GLU A 21 -4.84 4.63 -19.09
CA GLU A 21 -4.87 6.11 -19.16
C GLU A 21 -3.55 6.82 -18.78
N ASN A 22 -2.39 6.17 -18.95
CA ASN A 22 -1.08 6.67 -18.49
C ASN A 22 -1.01 6.95 -16.97
N GLY A 23 -1.84 6.28 -16.18
CA GLY A 23 -1.88 6.39 -14.73
C GLY A 23 -1.23 5.21 -14.01
N TYR A 24 -1.13 5.33 -12.70
CA TYR A 24 -0.71 4.28 -11.79
C TYR A 24 -1.63 4.25 -10.58
N TYR A 25 -1.93 3.04 -10.10
CA TYR A 25 -2.56 2.81 -8.82
C TYR A 25 -1.62 2.06 -7.88
N ALA A 26 -1.59 2.46 -6.61
CA ALA A 26 -0.85 1.78 -5.55
C ALA A 26 -1.81 1.34 -4.44
N LYS A 27 -1.67 0.12 -3.94
CA LYS A 27 -2.42 -0.39 -2.79
C LYS A 27 -1.70 -1.57 -2.14
N PHE A 28 -2.03 -1.87 -0.88
CA PHE A 28 -1.73 -3.19 -0.33
C PHE A 28 -2.67 -4.25 -0.92
N GLU A 29 -2.12 -5.38 -1.36
CA GLU A 29 -2.91 -6.52 -1.80
C GLU A 29 -3.73 -7.06 -0.63
N HIS A 30 -5.03 -7.28 -0.86
CA HIS A 30 -6.03 -7.65 0.17
C HIS A 30 -6.14 -6.67 1.36
N GLY A 31 -5.66 -5.43 1.21
CA GLY A 31 -5.75 -4.40 2.23
C GLY A 31 -6.96 -3.49 2.07
N GLU A 32 -7.72 -3.32 3.15
CA GLU A 32 -8.87 -2.41 3.22
C GLU A 32 -8.75 -1.50 4.44
N LEU A 33 -9.20 -0.25 4.32
CA LEU A 33 -9.34 0.64 5.48
C LEU A 33 -10.65 0.35 6.20
N THR A 34 -10.68 0.55 7.51
CA THR A 34 -11.91 0.42 8.30
C THR A 34 -12.24 1.71 9.02
N ASP A 35 -13.50 2.13 8.91
CA ASP A 35 -14.12 3.18 9.72
C ASP A 35 -15.33 2.58 10.44
N GLY A 36 -15.17 2.30 11.73
CA GLY A 36 -16.14 1.52 12.51
C GLY A 36 -16.34 0.12 11.91
N SER A 37 -17.54 -0.14 11.39
CA SER A 37 -17.96 -1.42 10.79
C SER A 37 -17.85 -1.46 9.26
N ILE A 38 -17.43 -0.36 8.62
CA ILE A 38 -17.38 -0.25 7.15
C ILE A 38 -15.95 -0.50 6.68
N LEU A 39 -15.81 -1.45 5.74
CA LEU A 39 -14.56 -1.71 5.03
C LEU A 39 -14.53 -0.95 3.70
N MET A 40 -13.39 -0.34 3.40
CA MET A 40 -13.19 0.49 2.22
C MET A 40 -11.91 0.07 1.50
N SER A 41 -12.05 -0.41 0.27
CA SER A 41 -10.92 -0.61 -0.63
C SER A 41 -10.36 0.74 -1.06
N GLU A 42 -9.18 1.09 -0.56
CA GLU A 42 -8.52 2.35 -0.87
C GLU A 42 -7.31 2.14 -1.78
N CYS A 43 -7.04 3.09 -2.68
CA CYS A 43 -5.86 3.07 -3.53
C CYS A 43 -5.34 4.47 -3.78
N GLY A 44 -4.02 4.58 -3.93
CA GLY A 44 -3.41 5.84 -4.34
C GLY A 44 -3.26 5.95 -5.84
N ARG A 45 -3.50 7.16 -6.35
CA ARG A 45 -3.52 7.46 -7.79
C ARG A 45 -2.41 8.43 -8.15
N GLY A 46 -1.74 8.22 -9.27
CA GLY A 46 -0.72 9.16 -9.74
C GLY A 46 -0.28 8.96 -11.18
N ARG A 47 0.35 9.98 -11.76
CA ARG A 47 0.97 9.91 -13.11
C ARG A 47 2.31 9.17 -13.14
N SER A 48 2.78 8.69 -11.99
CA SER A 48 3.99 7.88 -11.84
C SER A 48 3.81 6.87 -10.71
N PRO A 49 4.57 5.76 -10.69
CA PRO A 49 4.54 4.79 -9.60
C PRO A 49 4.74 5.45 -8.23
N ASN A 50 5.76 6.31 -8.14
CA ASN A 50 6.10 7.02 -6.90
C ASN A 50 5.00 8.00 -6.48
N GLY A 51 4.33 8.64 -7.45
CA GLY A 51 3.19 9.51 -7.20
C GLY A 51 2.01 8.75 -6.61
N ALA A 52 1.68 7.58 -7.17
CA ALA A 52 0.60 6.74 -6.67
C ALA A 52 0.86 6.24 -5.24
N ILE A 53 2.10 5.81 -4.94
CA ILE A 53 2.48 5.40 -3.58
C ILE A 53 2.38 6.56 -2.58
N ARG A 54 2.86 7.75 -2.94
CA ARG A 54 2.80 8.92 -2.06
C ARG A 54 1.36 9.31 -1.74
N GLU A 55 0.48 9.30 -2.75
CA GLU A 55 -0.94 9.56 -2.55
C GLU A 55 -1.53 8.50 -1.62
N TYR A 56 -1.26 7.22 -1.86
CA TYR A 56 -1.78 6.12 -1.04
C TYR A 56 -1.41 6.28 0.44
N ILE A 57 -0.15 6.65 0.73
CA ILE A 57 0.32 6.92 2.10
C ILE A 57 -0.49 8.03 2.76
N GLN A 58 -0.84 9.11 2.05
CA GLN A 58 -1.64 10.19 2.62
C GLN A 58 -3.02 9.72 3.05
N LYS A 59 -3.59 8.76 2.31
CA LYS A 59 -4.89 8.19 2.63
C LYS A 59 -4.83 7.23 3.80
N ILE A 60 -3.85 6.33 3.85
CA ILE A 60 -3.84 5.26 4.87
C ILE A 60 -3.21 5.67 6.21
N ARG A 61 -2.38 6.72 6.27
CA ARG A 61 -1.67 7.10 7.50
C ARG A 61 -2.64 7.44 8.63
N GLY A 62 -2.37 6.94 9.83
CA GLY A 62 -3.24 7.13 11.00
C GLY A 62 -4.54 6.33 10.96
N GLN A 63 -4.86 5.66 9.85
CA GLN A 63 -6.04 4.82 9.72
C GLN A 63 -5.76 3.39 10.15
N ARG A 64 -6.83 2.61 10.30
CA ARG A 64 -6.74 1.16 10.54
C ARG A 64 -6.82 0.42 9.21
N LEU A 65 -5.79 -0.36 8.91
CA LEU A 65 -5.71 -1.24 7.75
C LEU A 65 -6.05 -2.67 8.19
N VAL A 66 -6.97 -3.29 7.46
CA VAL A 66 -7.38 -4.68 7.62
C VAL A 66 -6.80 -5.46 6.45
N ILE A 67 -5.99 -6.47 6.74
CA ILE A 67 -5.47 -7.42 5.76
C ILE A 67 -6.32 -8.67 5.79
N ASP A 68 -6.66 -9.20 4.60
CA ASP A 68 -7.44 -10.43 4.44
C ASP A 68 -8.80 -10.37 5.17
N ALA A 69 -9.50 -9.23 5.04
CA ALA A 69 -10.70 -8.94 5.84
C ALA A 69 -11.82 -9.99 5.78
N TYR A 70 -11.91 -10.75 4.68
CA TYR A 70 -12.89 -11.81 4.44
C TYR A 70 -12.39 -13.23 4.75
N LYS A 71 -11.14 -13.39 5.20
CA LYS A 71 -10.55 -14.69 5.52
C LYS A 71 -10.41 -14.86 7.03
N GLU A 72 -10.21 -16.09 7.49
CA GLU A 72 -9.86 -16.39 8.88
C GLU A 72 -8.50 -15.81 9.29
N THR A 73 -7.63 -15.50 8.31
CA THR A 73 -6.33 -14.84 8.50
C THR A 73 -6.43 -13.32 8.66
N ARG A 74 -7.63 -12.78 8.93
CA ARG A 74 -7.87 -11.35 9.13
C ARG A 74 -6.95 -10.78 10.19
N ARG A 75 -6.22 -9.72 9.83
CA ARG A 75 -5.32 -8.99 10.73
C ARG A 75 -5.58 -7.49 10.63
N GLU A 76 -5.55 -6.79 11.75
CA GLU A 76 -5.79 -5.35 11.80
C GLU A 76 -4.56 -4.61 12.34
N PHE A 77 -4.18 -3.53 11.65
CA PHE A 77 -3.01 -2.73 11.98
C PHE A 77 -3.39 -1.26 12.00
N VAL A 78 -2.96 -0.54 13.04
CA VAL A 78 -3.04 0.92 13.06
C VAL A 78 -1.80 1.47 12.37
N ILE A 79 -2.01 2.19 11.27
CA ILE A 79 -0.91 2.73 10.48
C ILE A 79 -0.34 3.97 11.16
N PRO A 80 0.99 4.08 11.36
CA PRO A 80 1.58 5.25 11.97
C PRO A 80 1.29 6.54 11.19
N VAL A 81 0.99 7.63 11.89
CA VAL A 81 0.85 8.97 11.27
C VAL A 81 2.18 9.48 10.66
N THR A 82 3.29 8.91 11.12
CA THR A 82 4.66 9.19 10.66
C THR A 82 5.10 8.29 9.50
N LEU A 83 4.18 7.55 8.88
CA LEU A 83 4.48 6.75 7.69
C LEU A 83 4.98 7.65 6.56
N VAL A 84 6.14 7.32 6.00
CA VAL A 84 6.78 8.11 4.94
C VAL A 84 7.11 7.27 3.72
N TYR A 85 7.23 7.95 2.58
CA TYR A 85 7.78 7.37 1.37
C TYR A 85 9.27 7.70 1.27
N LYS A 86 10.11 6.67 1.30
CA LYS A 86 11.52 6.77 0.93
C LYS A 86 11.69 6.00 -0.39
N PRO A 87 11.84 6.69 -1.54
CA PRO A 87 12.04 6.01 -2.81
C PRO A 87 13.31 5.17 -2.72
N TRP A 88 13.24 3.97 -3.28
CA TRP A 88 14.41 3.13 -3.41
C TRP A 88 15.44 3.84 -4.31
N THR A 89 16.69 3.87 -3.87
CA THR A 89 17.82 4.35 -4.69
C THR A 89 18.66 3.15 -5.08
N ARG A 90 19.21 3.18 -6.30
CA ARG A 90 19.82 2.05 -7.02
C ARG A 90 20.94 1.26 -6.32
N ARG A 91 21.33 1.63 -5.09
CA ARG A 91 22.49 1.11 -4.36
C ARG A 91 22.16 0.04 -3.31
N GLU A 92 20.89 -0.28 -3.06
CA GLU A 92 20.48 -1.23 -2.00
C GLU A 92 19.77 -2.46 -2.63
N SER A 93 20.38 -3.64 -2.65
CA SER A 93 19.86 -4.86 -3.28
C SER A 93 18.52 -5.39 -2.68
N THR A 94 17.63 -5.92 -3.55
CA THR A 94 16.18 -6.29 -3.42
C THR A 94 15.89 -7.65 -2.71
N PRO A 95 14.63 -8.14 -2.45
CA PRO A 95 13.39 -8.20 -3.30
C PRO A 95 12.09 -7.72 -2.55
N PHE A 96 11.00 -7.19 -3.10
CA PHE A 96 10.03 -7.71 -4.08
C PHE A 96 9.08 -6.56 -4.47
N MET A 97 9.12 -6.07 -5.72
CA MET A 97 7.94 -5.45 -6.33
C MET A 97 7.50 -6.39 -7.44
N LYS A 98 6.44 -7.17 -7.22
CA LYS A 98 5.76 -7.86 -8.32
C LYS A 98 4.94 -6.81 -9.07
N ALA A 99 5.57 -6.12 -10.02
CA ALA A 99 4.83 -5.43 -11.07
C ALA A 99 4.14 -6.51 -11.91
N ARG A 100 2.88 -6.82 -11.59
CA ARG A 100 2.03 -7.64 -12.46
C ARG A 100 1.45 -6.72 -13.53
N SER A 101 1.95 -6.84 -14.75
CA SER A 101 1.25 -6.41 -15.95
C SER A 101 0.09 -7.38 -16.15
N VAL A 102 -1.13 -6.85 -16.19
CA VAL A 102 -2.31 -7.59 -16.66
C VAL A 102 -2.25 -7.61 -18.19
#